data_AF-A0AAN6DUZ7-F1
#
_entry.id   AF-A0AAN6DUZ7-F1
#
_cell.length_a   1.000
_cell.length_b   1.000
_cell.length_c   1.000
_cell.angle_alpha   90.00
_cell.angle_beta   90.00
_cell.angle_gamma   90.00
#
_symmetry.space_group_name_H-M   'P 1'
#
loop_
_entity.id
_entity.type
_entity.pdbx_description
1 polymer ?
#
loop_
_entity_poly.entity_id
_entity_poly.type
_entity_poly.pdbx_seq_one_letter_code
_entity_poly.pdbx_strand_id
1 'polypeptide(L)'
;MPEEDSPDTEEPSEQITATQTPVIKKKHTGARPTPLAQLSAQASADSHISNAYRSYEYAERAYNDLSVTRGKGFTKEKNKKKRGSYRGGPIDISGGKGFKFDD
;
A
#
# COMPACT_ATOMS: atom_id res chain seq x y z
N MET A 1 -62.04 13.23 61.34
CA MET A 1 -62.91 12.75 60.24
C MET A 1 -64.16 13.60 60.30
N PRO A 2 -64.49 14.39 59.27
CA PRO A 2 -64.40 14.07 57.84
C PRO A 2 -63.44 14.96 57.01
N GLU A 3 -63.11 14.44 55.83
CA GLU A 3 -62.36 15.02 54.70
C GLU A 3 -63.31 15.80 53.74
N GLU A 4 -62.72 16.27 52.62
CA GLU A 4 -63.30 16.87 51.40
C GLU A 4 -63.41 18.42 51.44
N ASP A 5 -62.95 19.23 50.47
CA ASP A 5 -62.67 18.97 49.05
C ASP A 5 -61.81 20.12 48.43
N SER A 6 -60.77 19.71 47.69
CA SER A 6 -60.15 20.30 46.46
C SER A 6 -59.41 21.67 46.38
N PRO A 7 -58.43 21.78 45.43
CA PRO A 7 -57.22 22.59 45.56
C PRO A 7 -57.17 23.87 44.70
N ASP A 8 -56.54 24.93 45.24
CA ASP A 8 -56.15 26.14 44.50
C ASP A 8 -55.06 25.83 43.47
N THR A 9 -55.31 26.34 42.26
CA THR A 9 -54.43 26.22 41.09
C THR A 9 -53.31 27.24 41.20
N GLU A 10 -52.08 26.79 41.48
CA GLU A 10 -50.88 27.62 41.32
C GLU A 10 -50.21 27.29 39.97
N GLU A 11 -50.25 28.26 39.04
CA GLU A 11 -49.45 28.22 37.82
C GLU A 11 -47.95 28.43 38.14
N PRO A 12 -47.04 27.54 37.70
CA PRO A 12 -45.63 27.85 37.69
C PRO A 12 -45.28 28.51 36.35
N SER A 13 -44.92 29.80 36.41
CA SER A 13 -44.37 30.57 35.30
C SER A 13 -43.18 29.85 34.65
N GLU A 14 -43.29 29.59 33.35
CA GLU A 14 -42.29 28.93 32.52
C GLU A 14 -40.95 29.70 32.50
N GLN A 15 -39.89 29.08 32.99
CA GLN A 15 -38.52 29.54 32.78
C GLN A 15 -38.02 29.02 31.42
N ILE A 16 -38.02 29.87 30.40
CA ILE A 16 -37.38 29.59 29.11
C ILE A 16 -35.86 29.69 29.23
N THR A 17 -35.19 28.57 29.55
CA THR A 17 -33.74 28.43 29.36
C THR A 17 -33.45 28.16 27.88
N ALA A 18 -32.84 29.13 27.20
CA ALA A 18 -32.39 29.00 25.81
C ALA A 18 -31.40 27.82 25.64
N THR A 19 -31.79 26.81 24.87
CA THR A 19 -30.94 25.67 24.52
C THR A 19 -29.87 26.11 23.52
N GLN A 20 -28.61 26.17 23.96
CA GLN A 20 -27.47 26.22 23.05
C GLN A 20 -27.34 24.87 22.35
N THR A 21 -27.54 24.83 21.03
CA THR A 21 -27.28 23.63 20.23
C THR A 21 -25.77 23.38 20.15
N PRO A 22 -25.27 22.19 20.50
CA PRO A 22 -23.86 21.88 20.33
C PRO A 22 -23.56 21.79 18.83
N VAL A 23 -22.76 22.72 18.33
CA VAL A 23 -22.25 22.69 16.95
C VAL A 23 -21.29 21.49 16.83
N ILE A 24 -21.82 20.37 16.33
CA ILE A 24 -21.06 19.15 16.09
C ILE A 24 -20.05 19.43 14.97
N LYS A 25 -18.81 19.76 15.35
CA LYS A 25 -17.71 19.87 14.41
C LYS A 25 -17.46 18.48 13.82
N LYS A 26 -17.89 18.29 12.56
CA LYS A 26 -17.61 17.08 11.79
C LYS A 26 -16.09 16.95 11.70
N LYS A 27 -15.53 15.94 12.38
CA LYS A 27 -14.10 15.62 12.25
C LYS A 27 -13.88 15.22 10.80
N HIS A 28 -12.91 15.85 10.14
CA HIS A 28 -12.52 15.45 8.79
C HIS A 28 -12.00 14.00 8.87
N THR A 29 -12.80 13.05 8.40
CA THR A 29 -12.26 11.73 8.10
C THR A 29 -11.32 11.95 6.93
N GLY A 30 -10.05 11.57 7.06
CA GLY A 30 -9.02 11.80 6.05
C GLY A 30 -9.39 11.25 4.68
N ALA A 31 -8.52 11.48 3.69
CA ALA A 31 -8.69 10.95 2.35
C ALA A 31 -8.90 9.42 2.38
N ARG A 32 -9.78 8.93 1.50
CA ARG A 32 -10.01 7.48 1.34
C ARG A 32 -8.66 6.81 1.04
N PRO A 33 -8.35 5.67 1.67
CA PRO A 33 -7.09 5.00 1.43
C PRO A 33 -6.97 4.64 -0.05
N THR A 34 -5.79 4.85 -0.62
CA THR A 34 -5.49 4.43 -1.98
C THR A 34 -5.54 2.91 -2.08
N PRO A 35 -5.79 2.33 -3.27
CA PRO A 35 -5.79 0.87 -3.44
C PRO A 35 -4.45 0.25 -3.00
N LEU A 36 -3.33 0.94 -3.24
CA LEU A 36 -2.01 0.51 -2.75
C LEU A 36 -1.94 0.46 -1.22
N ALA A 37 -2.54 1.44 -0.52
CA ALA A 37 -2.56 1.46 0.94
C ALA A 37 -3.42 0.32 1.51
N GLN A 38 -4.52 -0.04 0.85
CA GLN A 38 -5.35 -1.19 1.25
C GLN A 38 -4.59 -2.51 1.08
N LEU A 39 -3.92 -2.70 -0.07
CA LEU A 39 -3.08 -3.88 -0.33
C LEU A 39 -1.93 -4.02 0.67
N SER A 40 -1.30 -2.90 1.03
CA SER A 40 -0.23 -2.87 2.04
C SER A 40 -0.74 -3.27 3.43
N ALA A 41 -1.92 -2.78 3.83
CA ALA A 41 -2.53 -3.12 5.13
C ALA A 41 -2.94 -4.60 5.24
N GLN A 42 -3.18 -5.27 4.11
CA GLN A 42 -3.50 -6.70 4.05
C GLN A 42 -2.26 -7.60 4.01
N ALA A 43 -1.07 -7.04 3.76
CA ALA A 43 0.15 -7.83 3.68
C ALA A 43 0.55 -8.33 5.08
N SER A 44 0.58 -9.67 5.24
CA SER A 44 1.13 -10.35 6.42
C SER A 44 2.66 -10.28 6.41
N ALA A 45 3.29 -10.23 7.59
CA ALA A 45 4.75 -10.26 7.75
C ALA A 45 5.42 -11.49 7.11
N ASP A 46 4.68 -12.61 7.01
CA ASP A 46 5.13 -13.85 6.36
C ASP A 46 5.02 -13.81 4.82
N SER A 47 4.26 -12.87 4.27
CA SER A 47 4.12 -12.68 2.81
C SER A 47 5.31 -11.94 2.19
N HIS A 48 6.27 -11.47 2.99
CA HIS A 48 7.43 -10.78 2.47
C HIS A 48 8.47 -11.79 1.97
N ILE A 49 8.92 -11.60 0.73
CA ILE A 49 10.06 -12.35 0.20
C ILE A 49 11.26 -12.04 1.10
N SER A 50 11.83 -13.07 1.73
CA SER A 50 12.98 -12.93 2.62
C SER A 50 14.14 -12.25 1.91
N ASN A 51 14.87 -11.36 2.60
CA ASN A 51 16.14 -10.79 2.15
C ASN A 51 17.30 -11.81 2.09
N ALA A 52 17.03 -13.09 2.33
CA ALA A 52 18.03 -14.15 2.23
C ALA A 52 18.65 -14.18 0.82
N TYR A 53 19.96 -14.37 0.77
CA TYR A 53 20.68 -14.52 -0.50
C TYR A 53 20.10 -15.71 -1.28
N ARG A 54 19.64 -15.44 -2.49
CA ARG A 54 19.22 -16.45 -3.46
C ARG A 54 20.19 -16.41 -4.63
N SER A 55 20.91 -17.50 -4.85
CA SER A 55 21.71 -17.64 -6.07
C SER A 55 20.77 -17.87 -7.25
N TYR A 56 21.05 -17.18 -8.34
CA TYR A 56 20.40 -17.40 -9.63
C TYR A 56 21.49 -17.30 -10.69
N GLU A 57 21.33 -18.02 -11.80
CA GLU A 57 22.39 -18.18 -12.81
C GLU A 57 22.91 -16.83 -13.35
N TYR A 58 22.04 -15.82 -13.40
CA TYR A 58 22.42 -14.46 -13.76
C TYR A 58 23.22 -13.73 -12.66
N ALA A 59 22.90 -13.95 -11.37
CA ALA A 59 23.66 -13.38 -10.25
C ALA A 59 25.09 -13.92 -10.22
N GLU A 60 25.27 -15.23 -10.38
CA GLU A 60 26.60 -15.85 -10.39
C GLU A 60 27.45 -15.35 -11.56
N ARG A 61 26.86 -15.25 -12.76
CA ARG A 61 27.53 -14.67 -13.92
C ARG A 61 27.93 -13.22 -13.71
N ALA A 62 27.03 -12.40 -13.18
CA ALA A 62 27.31 -11.00 -12.90
C ALA A 62 28.39 -10.84 -11.82
N TYR A 63 28.39 -11.70 -10.80
CA TYR A 63 29.38 -11.69 -9.74
C TYR A 63 30.78 -12.06 -10.27
N ASN A 64 30.88 -13.14 -11.04
CA ASN A 64 32.14 -13.54 -11.66
C ASN A 64 32.70 -12.43 -12.58
N ASP A 65 31.83 -11.72 -13.29
CA ASP A 65 32.21 -10.64 -14.20
C ASP A 65 32.58 -9.32 -13.50
N LEU A 66 31.92 -8.98 -12.39
CA LEU A 66 32.01 -7.65 -11.77
C LEU A 66 32.76 -7.64 -10.43
N SER A 67 33.08 -8.80 -9.85
CA SER A 67 33.75 -8.88 -8.54
C SER A 67 35.18 -8.34 -8.53
N VAL A 68 35.90 -8.43 -9.65
CA VAL A 68 37.32 -8.07 -9.75
C VAL A 68 37.53 -6.55 -9.78
N THR A 69 36.59 -5.80 -10.37
CA THR A 69 36.72 -4.34 -10.50
C THR A 69 36.01 -3.61 -9.38
N ARG A 70 36.72 -2.67 -8.76
CA ARG A 70 36.19 -1.83 -7.66
C ARG A 70 36.34 -0.34 -7.97
N GLY A 71 35.60 0.50 -7.26
CA GLY A 71 35.71 1.96 -7.37
C GLY A 71 35.25 2.53 -8.71
N LYS A 72 35.89 3.61 -9.19
CA LYS A 72 35.46 4.36 -10.39
C LYS A 72 35.53 3.55 -11.70
N GLY A 73 36.25 2.42 -11.70
CA GLY A 73 36.29 1.46 -12.79
C GLY A 73 35.03 0.60 -12.90
N PHE A 74 34.34 0.33 -11.78
CA PHE A 74 33.17 -0.55 -11.72
C PHE A 74 32.05 -0.10 -12.67
N THR A 75 31.76 1.20 -12.71
CA THR A 75 30.71 1.74 -13.59
C THR A 75 31.04 1.55 -15.07
N LYS A 76 32.33 1.66 -15.44
CA LYS A 76 32.79 1.47 -16.82
C LYS A 76 32.79 -0.02 -17.19
N GLU A 77 33.29 -0.89 -16.32
CA GLU A 77 33.31 -2.35 -16.49
C GLU A 77 31.89 -2.91 -16.63
N LYS A 78 30.97 -2.47 -15.76
CA LYS A 78 29.54 -2.80 -15.85
C LYS A 78 28.97 -2.39 -17.20
N ASN A 79 29.22 -1.16 -17.64
CA ASN A 79 28.72 -0.68 -18.94
C ASN A 79 29.34 -1.41 -20.13
N LYS A 80 30.58 -1.92 -20.00
CA LYS A 80 31.26 -2.74 -21.02
C LYS A 80 30.61 -4.12 -21.13
N LYS A 81 30.41 -4.81 -20.02
CA LYS A 81 29.66 -6.08 -19.97
C LYS A 81 28.22 -5.91 -20.43
N LYS A 82 27.57 -4.79 -20.08
CA LYS A 82 26.22 -4.44 -20.57
C LYS A 82 26.11 -4.12 -22.06
N ARG A 83 27.13 -3.54 -22.71
CA ARG A 83 27.06 -3.16 -24.15
C ARG A 83 27.63 -4.20 -25.11
N GLY A 84 28.54 -5.07 -24.66
CA GLY A 84 29.25 -6.02 -25.53
C GLY A 84 28.92 -7.49 -25.30
N SER A 85 28.47 -7.87 -24.10
CA SER A 85 28.14 -9.26 -23.75
C SER A 85 26.65 -9.60 -23.92
N TYR A 86 25.84 -8.64 -24.35
CA TYR A 86 24.38 -8.74 -24.56
C TYR A 86 24.00 -9.12 -26.00
N ARG A 87 24.87 -9.78 -26.75
CA ARG A 87 24.39 -10.60 -27.86
C ARG A 87 23.76 -11.80 -27.18
N GLY A 88 22.47 -11.67 -26.84
CA GLY A 88 21.69 -12.73 -26.20
C GLY A 88 22.05 -14.06 -26.84
N GLY A 89 22.29 -15.08 -26.02
CA GLY A 89 22.63 -16.42 -26.51
C GLY A 89 21.65 -16.87 -27.61
N PRO A 90 22.02 -17.87 -28.42
CA PRO A 90 21.25 -18.28 -29.58
C PRO A 90 19.77 -18.40 -29.21
N ILE A 91 18.95 -17.48 -29.72
CA ILE A 91 17.52 -17.53 -29.51
C ILE A 91 17.02 -18.74 -30.29
N ASP A 92 16.33 -19.64 -29.61
CA ASP A 92 15.63 -20.72 -30.28
C ASP A 92 14.42 -20.14 -31.04
N ILE A 93 14.62 -19.89 -32.33
CA ILE A 93 13.58 -19.40 -33.27
C ILE A 93 12.72 -20.57 -33.77
N SER A 94 13.04 -21.83 -33.45
CA SER A 94 12.28 -22.99 -33.94
C SER A 94 10.90 -23.11 -33.29
N GLY A 95 10.71 -22.52 -32.10
CA GLY A 95 9.47 -22.60 -31.33
C GLY A 95 8.50 -21.46 -31.63
N GLY A 96 7.77 -21.54 -32.74
CA GLY A 96 6.62 -20.69 -33.06
C GLY A 96 5.44 -20.86 -32.08
N LYS A 97 5.64 -20.53 -30.80
CA LYS A 97 4.68 -20.62 -29.71
C LYS A 97 3.77 -19.39 -29.69
N GLY A 98 3.21 -19.04 -30.85
CA GLY A 98 2.17 -18.02 -30.96
C GLY A 98 0.82 -18.67 -30.74
N PHE A 99 0.08 -18.26 -29.70
CA PHE A 99 -1.33 -18.63 -29.57
C PHE A 99 -2.14 -17.74 -30.51
N LYS A 100 -2.87 -18.35 -31.45
CA LYS A 100 -3.82 -17.62 -32.30
C LYS A 100 -5.19 -17.67 -31.61
N PHE A 101 -5.80 -16.52 -31.43
CA PHE A 101 -7.17 -16.41 -30.97
C PHE A 101 -8.07 -16.47 -32.21
N ASP A 102 -9.03 -17.37 -32.19
CA ASP A 102 -10.18 -17.29 -33.08
C ASP A 102 -11.13 -16.28 -32.43
N ASP A 103 -11.16 -15.06 -32.99
CA ASP A 103 -12.00 -13.88 -32.67
C ASP A 103 -12.54 -13.75 -31.22
#